data_AF-A0A4Y3TLQ8-F1
#
_entry.id   AF-A0A4Y3TLQ8-F1
#
_cell.length_a   1.000
_cell.length_b   1.000
_cell.length_c   1.000
_cell.angle_alpha   90.00
_cell.angle_beta   90.00
_cell.angle_gamma   90.00
#
_symmetry.space_group_name_H-M   'P 1'
#
loop_
_entity.id
_entity.type
_entity.pdbx_description
1 polymer ?
#
loop_
_entity_poly.entity_id
_entity_poly.type
_entity_poly.pdbx_seq_one_letter_code
_entity_poly.pdbx_strand_id
1 'polypeptide(L)' 'MDNLSSHKGPGVQAAIEAAGATVRYLLPYSPDCNPIEKAFSKLKA' A
#
# COMPACT_ATOMS: atom_id res chain seq x y z
N MET A 1 1.27 2.11 0.90
CA MET A 1 1.13 1.01 -0.07
C MET A 1 2.21 -0.02 0.22
N ASP A 2 1.90 -1.31 0.13
CA ASP A 2 2.92 -2.35 0.36
C ASP A 2 4.01 -2.30 -0.72
N ASN A 3 5.20 -2.80 -0.38
CA ASN A 3 6.40 -2.71 -1.21
C ASN A 3 6.46 -3.76 -2.34
N LEU A 4 5.32 -4.32 -2.73
CA LEU A 4 5.22 -5.36 -3.76
C LEU A 4 5.64 -4.80 -5.13
N SER A 5 6.31 -5.63 -5.96
CA SER A 5 6.77 -5.24 -7.30
C SER A 5 5.62 -4.77 -8.20
N SER A 6 4.45 -5.39 -8.09
CA SER A 6 3.23 -5.01 -8.83
C SER A 6 2.78 -3.57 -8.57
N HIS A 7 3.17 -2.97 -7.44
CA HIS A 7 2.81 -1.59 -7.09
C HIS A 7 3.76 -0.55 -7.67
N LYS A 8 4.91 -0.96 -8.22
CA LYS A 8 5.99 -0.05 -8.69
C LYS A 8 5.97 0.19 -10.20
N GLY A 9 4.90 -0.23 -10.88
CA GLY A 9 4.76 0.00 -12.31
C GLY A 9 4.59 1.50 -12.62
N PRO A 10 5.16 2.01 -13.73
CA PRO A 10 5.04 3.42 -14.09
C PRO A 10 3.58 3.89 -14.25
N GLY A 11 2.69 3.01 -14.72
CA GLY A 11 1.26 3.30 -14.81
C GLY A 11 0.55 3.41 -13.45
N VAL A 12 1.04 2.72 -12.42
CA VAL A 12 0.46 2.77 -11.08
C VAL A 12 0.72 4.14 -10.45
N GLN A 13 1.95 4.63 -10.53
CA GLN A 13 2.29 5.95 -10.01
C GLN A 13 1.53 7.07 -10.75
N ALA A 14 1.50 7.02 -12.09
CA ALA A 14 0.77 7.99 -12.90
C ALA A 14 -0.73 8.03 -12.57
N ALA A 15 -1.36 6.87 -12.37
CA ALA A 15 -2.78 6.79 -11.99
C ALA A 15 -3.04 7.39 -10.60
N ILE A 16 -2.15 7.17 -9.63
CA ILE A 16 -2.28 7.70 -8.28
C ILE A 16 -2.10 9.23 -8.27
N GLU A 17 -1.11 9.74 -9.00
CA GLU A 17 -0.87 11.18 -9.12
C GLU A 17 -2.00 11.88 -9.87
N ALA A 18 -2.56 11.27 -10.92
CA ALA A 18 -3.74 11.79 -11.63
C ALA A 18 -4.99 11.87 -10.72
N ALA A 19 -5.07 11.03 -9.70
CA ALA A 19 -6.11 11.09 -8.67
C ALA A 19 -5.84 12.15 -7.58
N GLY A 20 -4.74 12.92 -7.67
CA GLY A 20 -4.36 13.94 -6.70
C GLY A 20 -3.72 13.39 -5.42
N ALA A 21 -3.26 12.13 -5.44
CA ALA A 21 -2.62 11.48 -4.31
C ALA A 21 -1.11 11.31 -4.52
N THR A 22 -0.37 11.13 -3.41
CA THR A 22 1.07 10.85 -3.45
C THR A 22 1.35 9.41 -3.06
N VAL A 23 2.21 8.73 -3.80
CA VAL A 23 2.62 7.35 -3.48
C VAL A 23 3.60 7.33 -2.31
N ARG A 24 3.31 6.52 -1.29
CA ARG A 24 4.23 6.20 -0.18
C ARG A 24 4.31 4.69 0.00
N TYR A 25 5.52 4.14 -0.17
CA TYR A 25 5.80 2.73 0.05
C TYR A 25 6.21 2.49 1.50
N LEU A 26 5.73 1.39 2.08
CA LEU A 26 6.21 0.92 3.37
C LEU A 26 7.59 0.26 3.21
N LEU A 27 8.39 0.28 4.28
CA LEU A 27 9.61 -0.52 4.35
C LEU A 27 9.26 -2.02 4.24
N PRO A 28 10.15 -2.85 3.66
CA PRO A 28 9.96 -4.29 3.64
C PRO A 28 9.70 -4.83 5.04
N TYR A 29 8.80 -5.82 5.15
CA TYR A 29 8.47 -6.50 6.41
C TYR A 29 8.09 -5.57 7.57
N SER A 30 7.36 -4.49 7.28
CA SER A 30 6.82 -3.57 8.30
C SER A 30 5.30 -3.68 8.46
N PRO A 31 4.77 -4.85 8.87
CA PRO A 31 3.32 -5.06 9.00
C PRO A 31 2.69 -4.16 10.06
N ASP A 32 3.42 -3.79 11.10
CA ASP A 32 2.96 -2.89 12.17
C ASP A 32 2.64 -1.47 11.66
N CYS A 33 3.26 -1.07 10.56
CA CYS A 33 3.05 0.22 9.90
C CYS A 33 1.88 0.19 8.89
N ASN A 34 1.16 -0.93 8.78
CA ASN A 34 0.01 -1.06 7.89
C ASN A 34 -1.31 -1.19 8.68
N PRO A 35 -2.08 -0.10 8.84
CA PRO A 35 -3.30 -0.11 9.67
C PRO A 35 -4.40 -1.05 9.15
N ILE A 36 -4.33 -1.49 7.88
CA ILE A 36 -5.29 -2.43 7.30
C ILE A 36 -5.16 -3.85 7.86
N GLU A 37 -3.96 -4.25 8.33
CA GLU A 37 -3.72 -5.59 8.88
C GLU A 37 -4.59 -5.85 10.12
N LYS A 38 -4.72 -4.83 10.99
CA LYS A 38 -5.61 -4.88 12.17
C LYS A 38 -7.08 -4.98 11.77
N ALA A 39 -7.48 -4.42 10.64
CA ALA A 39 -8.85 -4.54 10.13
C ALA A 39 -9.11 -5.96 9.61
N PHE A 40 -8.16 -6.56 8.87
CA PHE A 40 -8.28 -7.94 8.41
C PHE A 40 -8.31 -8.96 9.55
N SER A 41 -7.58 -8.75 10.65
CA SER A 41 -7.68 -9.61 11.84
C SER A 41 -9.09 -9.66 12.41
N LYS A 42 -9.85 -8.55 12.35
CA LYS A 42 -11.24 -8.51 12.80
C LYS A 42 -12.21 -9.20 11.85
N LEU A 43 -11.92 -9.20 10.54
CA LEU A 43 -12.74 -9.85 9.53
C LEU A 43 -12.62 -11.39 9.57
N LYS A 44 -11.47 -11.91 10.01
CA LYS A 44 -11.19 -13.35 10.10
C LYS A 44 -11.71 -14.02 11.39
N ALA A 45 -12.15 -13.22 12.37
CA ALA A 45 -12.55 -13.68 13.71
C ALA A 45 -14.02 -14.13 13.76
#